data_AF-A0AAD2HZ37-F1
#
_entry.id   AF-A0AAD2HZ37-F1
#
_cell.length_a   1.000
_cell.length_b   1.000
_cell.length_c   1.000
_cell.angle_alpha   90.00
_cell.angle_beta   90.00
_cell.angle_gamma   90.00
#
_symmetry.space_group_name_H-M   'P 1'
#
loop_
_entity.id
_entity.type
_entity.pdbx_description
1 polymer ?
#
loop_
_entity_poly.entity_id
_entity_poly.type
_entity_poly.pdbx_seq_one_letter_code
_entity_poly.pdbx_strand_id
1 'polypeptide(L)' 'ANPQALREGDVATVRIVARESVCLEPFRDYPALGRFLLRAVNGEQLLAIGIVTDECC' A
#
# COMPACT_ATOMS: atom_id res chain seq x y z
N ALA A 1 10.01 11.64 -11.25
CA ALA A 1 11.21 10.77 -11.13
C ALA A 1 10.77 9.45 -10.54
N ASN A 2 11.35 8.31 -10.94
CA ASN A 2 11.05 7.00 -10.37
C ASN A 2 12.18 6.62 -9.39
N PRO A 3 12.06 6.95 -8.09
CA PRO A 3 13.14 6.73 -7.13
C PRO A 3 13.38 5.22 -6.93
N GLN A 4 14.65 4.83 -6.82
CA GLN A 4 15.01 3.43 -6.59
C GLN A 4 14.81 2.99 -5.12
N ALA A 5 14.73 3.95 -4.20
CA ALA A 5 14.53 3.69 -2.78
C ALA A 5 13.70 4.81 -2.15
N LEU A 6 12.95 4.46 -1.10
CA LEU A 6 12.19 5.37 -0.26
C LEU A 6 12.86 5.48 1.11
N ARG A 7 12.69 6.63 1.76
CA ARG A 7 13.15 6.90 3.12
C ARG A 7 11.95 7.21 4.01
N GLU A 8 12.20 7.22 5.32
CA GLU A 8 11.16 7.61 6.28
C GLU A 8 10.65 9.03 5.99
N GLY A 9 9.33 9.19 5.98
CA GLY A 9 8.66 10.44 5.64
C GLY A 9 8.30 10.61 4.16
N ASP A 10 8.83 9.77 3.27
CA ASP A 10 8.47 9.83 1.85
C ASP A 10 7.05 9.34 1.60
N VAL A 11 6.40 9.93 0.59
CA VAL A 11 5.11 9.48 0.07
C VAL A 11 5.30 9.11 -1.40
N ALA A 12 4.85 7.91 -1.77
CA ALA A 12 4.99 7.39 -3.12
C ALA A 12 3.81 6.50 -3.48
N THR A 13 3.42 6.52 -4.75
CA THR A 13 2.56 5.49 -5.35
C THR A 13 3.43 4.30 -5.74
N VAL A 14 3.04 3.10 -5.31
CA VAL A 14 3.77 1.86 -5.61
C VAL A 14 2.79 0.80 -6.10
N ARG A 15 3.26 -0.07 -7.00
CA ARG A 15 2.51 -1.26 -7.39
C ARG A 15 2.82 -2.40 -6.43
N ILE A 16 1.80 -2.88 -5.73
CA ILE A 16 1.88 -4.03 -4.82
C ILE A 16 1.35 -5.27 -5.54
N VAL A 17 2.07 -6.39 -5.42
CA VAL A 17 1.62 -7.70 -5.91
C VAL A 17 1.39 -8.60 -4.70
N ALA A 18 0.14 -8.96 -4.46
CA ALA A 18 -0.21 -9.90 -3.40
C ALA A 18 0.24 -11.31 -3.76
N ARG A 19 0.62 -12.11 -2.75
CA ARG A 19 1.00 -13.52 -2.93
C ARG A 19 -0.21 -14.44 -3.08
N GLU A 20 -1.32 -14.04 -2.49
CA GLU A 20 -2.61 -14.73 -2.51
C GLU A 20 -3.68 -13.73 -2.93
N SER A 21 -4.84 -14.22 -3.36
CA SER A 21 -5.96 -13.38 -3.73
C SER A 21 -6.48 -12.61 -2.51
N VAL A 22 -6.59 -11.29 -2.63
CA VAL A 22 -7.10 -10.40 -1.58
C VAL A 22 -8.25 -9.58 -2.15
N CYS A 23 -9.33 -9.44 -1.39
CA CYS A 23 -10.43 -8.54 -1.72
C CYS A 23 -10.04 -7.12 -1.28
N LEU A 24 -9.84 -6.24 -2.25
CA LEU A 24 -9.55 -4.82 -2.04
C LEU A 24 -10.46 -3.99 -2.94
N GLU A 25 -10.71 -2.76 -2.54
CA GLU A 25 -11.47 -1.79 -3.32
C GLU A 25 -10.74 -0.44 -3.31
N PRO A 26 -10.94 0.40 -4.33
CA PRO A 26 -10.45 1.77 -4.30
C PRO A 26 -10.96 2.51 -3.06
N PHE A 27 -10.07 3.25 -2.40
CA PHE A 27 -10.41 3.94 -1.15
C PHE A 27 -11.54 4.96 -1.31
N ARG A 28 -11.69 5.57 -2.49
CA ARG A 28 -12.78 6.50 -2.79
C ARG A 28 -14.16 5.83 -2.80
N ASP A 29 -14.20 4.55 -3.16
CA ASP A 29 -15.45 3.80 -3.36
C ASP A 29 -15.82 3.02 -2.09
N TYR A 30 -14.84 2.36 -1.47
CA TYR A 30 -15.04 1.65 -0.21
C TYR A 30 -13.84 1.83 0.76
N PRO A 31 -13.84 2.90 1.59
CA PRO A 31 -12.70 3.29 2.43
C PRO A 31 -12.17 2.21 3.37
N ALA A 32 -13.05 1.32 3.84
CA ALA A 32 -12.68 0.26 4.78
C ALA A 32 -11.83 -0.86 4.13
N LEU A 33 -12.00 -1.13 2.83
CA LEU A 33 -11.18 -2.09 2.08
C LEU A 33 -10.01 -1.43 1.37
N GLY A 34 -10.08 -0.12 1.13
CA GLY A 34 -9.01 0.63 0.51
C GLY A 34 -7.87 1.03 1.45
N ARG A 35 -8.07 1.04 2.78
CA ARG A 35 -7.02 1.45 3.74
C ARG A 35 -6.23 0.26 4.27
N PHE A 36 -4.90 0.34 4.24
CA PHE A 36 -4.04 -0.75 4.71
C PHE A 36 -2.80 -0.25 5.48
N LEU A 37 -2.15 -1.18 6.16
CA LEU A 37 -0.91 -0.99 6.91
C LEU A 37 0.16 -1.94 6.35
N LEU A 38 1.37 -1.44 6.13
CA LEU A 38 2.52 -2.26 5.75
C LEU A 38 3.36 -2.55 6.99
N ARG A 39 3.64 -3.83 7.22
CA ARG A 39 4.47 -4.31 8.34
C ARG A 39 5.72 -5.02 7.85
N ALA A 40 6.76 -5.00 8.68
CA ALA A 40 7.97 -5.75 8.40
C ALA A 40 7.69 -7.26 8.37
N VAL A 41 8.45 -8.00 7.55
CA VAL A 41 8.24 -9.45 7.36
C VAL A 41 8.46 -10.26 8.65
N ASN A 42 9.26 -9.72 9.58
CA ASN A 42 9.73 -10.42 10.78
C ASN A 42 9.10 -9.89 12.09
N GLY A 43 8.08 -9.02 12.04
CA GLY A 43 7.47 -8.49 13.27
C GLY A 43 6.33 -7.50 13.07
N GLU A 44 5.68 -7.13 14.19
CA GLU A 44 4.53 -6.21 14.25
C GLU A 44 4.87 -4.75 13.91
N GLN A 45 6.13 -4.42 13.63
CA GLN A 45 6.56 -3.05 13.35
C GLN A 45 5.86 -2.51 12.09
N LEU A 46 5.17 -1.40 12.28
CA LEU A 46 4.53 -0.63 11.21
C LEU A 46 5.60 0.14 10.44
N LEU A 47 5.63 -0.05 9.11
CA LEU A 47 6.54 0.65 8.22
C LEU A 47 5.86 1.78 7.47
N ALA A 48 4.60 1.59 7.08
CA ALA A 48 3.83 2.60 6.37
C ALA A 48 2.33 2.38 6.52
N ILE A 49 1.59 3.44 6.23
CA ILE A 49 0.14 3.42 6.05
C ILE A 49 -0.17 3.79 4.59
N GLY A 50 -1.25 3.25 4.04
CA GLY A 50 -1.58 3.48 2.64
C GLY A 50 -3.06 3.38 2.35
N ILE A 51 -3.39 3.88 1.15
CA ILE A 51 -4.70 3.71 0.53
C ILE A 51 -4.54 3.08 -0.86
N VAL A 52 -5.51 2.28 -1.27
CA VAL A 52 -5.62 1.73 -2.63
C VAL A 52 -6.26 2.79 -3.50
N THR A 53 -5.63 3.08 -4.64
CA THR A 53 -6.15 3.99 -5.67
C THR A 53 -6.53 3.20 -6.91
N ASP A 54 -7.39 3.80 -7.75
CA ASP A 54 -7.86 3.21 -9.01
C ASP A 54 -6.80 3.16 -10.12
N GLU A 55 -5.52 3.46 -9.83
CA GLU A 55 -4.44 3.37 -10.81
C GLU A 55 -4.05 1.90 -11.09
N CYS A 56 -5.05 1.07 -11.35
CA CYS A 56 -4.91 -0.33 -11.67
C CYS A 56 -5.44 -0.59 -13.08
N CYS A 57 -4.70 -0.07 -14.06
CA CYS A 57 -4.30 -0.65 -15.36
C CYS A 57 -3.24 0.27 -15.97
#